data_AF-K9WQ23-F1
#
_entry.id   AF-K9WQ23-F1
#
_cell.length_a   1.000
_cell.length_b   1.000
_cell.length_c   1.000
_cell.angle_alpha   90.00
_cell.angle_beta   90.00
_cell.angle_gamma   90.00
#
_symmetry.space_group_name_H-M   'P 1'
#
loop_
_entity.id
_entity.type
_entity.pdbx_description
1 polymer ?
#
loop_
_entity_poly.entity_id
_entity_poly.type
_entity_poly.pdbx_seq_one_letter_code
_entity_poly.pdbx_strand_id
1 'polypeptide(L)'
;MESIDDLLAQVKAEYQEKELGLKPQKEPLFKEEDFQSPPPVSPTYHSQSIQSNFLSLAEENLLADVRAEFEEKEQAEELKKQQQLREEQLQKEQQLREEQIKEEQRRKRKREALTQEATEWLKKLNSRSEEGLWFEEFSYSYPSKLDAAIDYLTALRETHG
;
A
#
# COMPACT_ATOMS: atom_id res chain seq x y z
N MET A 1 1.94 26.25 -0.13
CA MET A 1 0.65 25.64 -0.49
C MET A 1 0.64 24.29 0.19
N GLU A 2 -0.25 24.08 1.16
CA GLU A 2 -0.38 22.81 1.86
C GLU A 2 -0.92 21.76 0.88
N SER A 3 -0.35 20.56 0.86
CA SER A 3 -0.71 19.51 -0.09
C SER A 3 -2.05 18.88 0.32
N ILE A 4 -2.82 18.37 -0.65
CA ILE A 4 -4.06 17.61 -0.40
C ILE A 4 -3.79 16.42 0.54
N ASP A 5 -2.60 15.83 0.43
CA ASP A 5 -2.16 14.74 1.32
C ASP A 5 -1.99 15.19 2.78
N ASP A 6 -1.58 16.44 3.02
CA ASP A 6 -1.43 17.00 4.37
C ASP A 6 -2.80 17.18 5.05
N LEU A 7 -3.78 17.67 4.28
CA LEU A 7 -5.16 17.80 4.73
C LEU A 7 -5.79 16.43 5.04
N LEU A 8 -5.52 15.43 4.19
CA LEU A 8 -6.02 14.08 4.40
C LEU A 8 -5.39 13.42 5.62
N ALA A 9 -4.08 13.64 5.84
CA ALA A 9 -3.38 13.18 7.04
C ALA A 9 -3.93 13.83 8.31
N GLN A 10 -4.24 15.13 8.28
CA GLN A 10 -4.83 15.85 9.40
C GLN A 10 -6.23 15.35 9.75
N VAL A 11 -7.11 15.16 8.76
CA VAL A 11 -8.46 14.63 8.99
C VAL A 11 -8.42 13.20 9.54
N LYS A 12 -7.49 12.39 9.05
CA LYS A 12 -7.31 11.01 9.52
C LYS A 12 -6.78 10.97 10.96
N ALA A 13 -5.83 11.84 11.31
CA ALA A 13 -5.32 11.97 12.67
C ALA A 13 -6.43 12.39 13.65
N GLU A 14 -7.26 13.37 13.28
CA GLU A 14 -8.36 13.86 14.12
C GLU A 14 -9.46 12.78 14.36
N TYR A 15 -9.66 11.87 13.39
CA TYR A 15 -10.58 10.74 13.56
C TYR A 15 -9.99 9.62 14.42
N GLN A 16 -8.68 9.38 14.32
CA GLN A 16 -8.01 8.34 15.11
C GLN A 16 -7.87 8.75 16.59
N GLU A 17 -7.77 10.04 16.86
CA GLU A 17 -7.76 10.59 18.22
C GLU A 17 -9.13 10.46 18.93
N LYS A 18 -10.24 10.46 18.17
CA LYS A 18 -11.59 10.24 18.70
C LYS A 18 -11.84 8.82 19.24
N GLU A 19 -11.05 7.82 18.82
CA GLU A 19 -11.19 6.44 19.35
C GLU A 19 -10.52 6.25 20.73
N LEU A 20 -9.72 7.20 21.21
CA LEU A 20 -9.03 7.12 22.52
C LEU A 20 -9.77 7.79 23.69
N GLY A 21 -11.04 8.16 23.52
CA GLY A 21 -11.96 8.34 24.66
C GLY A 21 -11.76 9.57 25.54
N LEU A 22 -11.24 10.70 25.01
CA LEU A 22 -11.27 11.98 25.72
C LEU A 22 -12.47 12.83 25.28
N LYS A 23 -13.36 13.13 26.24
CA LYS A 23 -14.59 13.93 26.06
C LYS A 23 -14.27 15.34 25.54
N PRO A 24 -15.02 15.88 24.57
CA PRO A 24 -14.94 17.30 24.22
C PRO A 24 -15.72 18.14 25.24
N GLN A 25 -15.03 19.03 25.96
CA GLN A 25 -15.65 20.25 26.49
C GLN A 25 -15.95 21.16 25.29
N LYS A 26 -17.21 21.20 24.86
CA LYS A 26 -17.72 22.30 24.04
C LYS A 26 -18.57 23.17 24.95
N GLU A 27 -18.09 24.37 25.25
CA GLU A 27 -18.96 25.44 25.72
C GLU A 27 -20.00 25.73 24.61
N PRO A 28 -21.30 25.78 24.94
CA PRO A 28 -22.31 26.19 23.98
C PRO A 28 -22.25 27.73 23.81
N LEU A 29 -21.96 28.17 22.59
CA LEU A 29 -21.94 29.59 22.20
C LEU A 29 -23.36 30.20 22.08
N PHE A 30 -24.42 29.43 22.30
CA PHE A 30 -25.80 29.90 22.22
C PHE A 30 -26.58 29.53 23.49
N LYS A 31 -27.09 30.55 24.18
CA LYS A 31 -28.05 30.43 25.28
C LYS A 31 -29.46 30.60 24.70
N GLU A 32 -30.35 29.67 25.00
CA GLU A 32 -31.73 29.58 24.48
C GLU A 32 -32.70 30.63 25.09
N GLU A 33 -32.22 31.78 25.57
CA GLU A 33 -33.05 32.78 26.26
C GLU A 33 -33.58 33.92 25.35
N ASP A 34 -33.19 33.99 24.08
CA ASP A 34 -33.59 35.09 23.18
C ASP A 34 -34.94 34.89 22.43
N PHE A 35 -35.69 33.82 22.69
CA PHE A 35 -36.91 33.47 21.91
C PHE A 35 -38.25 33.78 22.60
N GLN A 36 -38.34 34.77 23.48
CA GLN A 36 -39.64 35.21 24.03
C GLN A 36 -39.85 36.73 23.96
N SER A 37 -40.33 37.23 22.81
CA SER A 37 -41.23 38.39 22.69
C SER A 37 -41.77 38.57 21.25
N PRO A 38 -43.09 38.71 21.03
CA PRO A 38 -43.68 39.40 19.85
C PRO A 38 -44.10 40.84 20.25
N PRO A 39 -44.54 41.80 19.38
CA PRO A 39 -44.78 41.91 17.90
C PRO A 39 -44.13 43.25 17.33
N PRO A 40 -44.54 43.97 16.23
CA PRO A 40 -45.61 43.80 15.22
C PRO A 40 -45.20 43.96 13.72
N VAL A 41 -46.22 43.81 12.88
CA VAL A 41 -46.26 43.62 11.42
C VAL A 41 -46.08 44.86 10.53
N SER A 42 -45.44 44.62 9.37
CA SER A 42 -45.59 45.21 8.01
C SER A 42 -44.95 46.58 7.67
N PRO A 43 -44.69 46.93 6.37
CA PRO A 43 -44.82 46.17 5.11
C PRO A 43 -43.58 46.24 4.16
N THR A 44 -43.66 45.49 3.05
CA THR A 44 -42.95 45.71 1.77
C THR A 44 -41.56 45.07 1.61
N TYR A 45 -41.54 43.77 1.33
CA TYR A 45 -40.50 43.22 0.47
C TYR A 45 -40.94 43.40 -0.98
N HIS A 46 -40.37 44.40 -1.64
CA HIS A 46 -40.39 44.47 -3.09
C HIS A 46 -39.58 43.26 -3.60
N SER A 47 -40.26 42.20 -4.02
CA SER A 47 -39.63 41.16 -4.81
C SER A 47 -39.29 41.80 -6.15
N GLN A 48 -38.10 42.38 -6.24
CA GLN A 48 -37.48 42.59 -7.54
C GLN A 48 -37.22 41.19 -8.08
N SER A 49 -38.06 40.78 -9.02
CA SER A 49 -37.75 39.67 -9.90
C SER A 49 -36.41 40.00 -10.54
N ILE A 50 -35.34 39.39 -10.04
CA ILE A 50 -34.07 39.36 -10.75
C ILE A 50 -34.38 38.61 -12.04
N GLN A 51 -34.48 39.36 -13.13
CA GLN A 51 -34.45 38.77 -14.46
C GLN A 51 -33.07 38.12 -14.60
N SER A 52 -33.03 36.83 -14.32
CA SER A 52 -31.96 35.95 -14.77
C SER A 52 -31.96 35.95 -16.29
N ASN A 53 -30.76 36.04 -16.87
CA ASN A 53 -30.43 36.09 -18.31
C ASN A 53 -30.44 37.55 -18.78
N PHE A 54 -29.32 38.16 -19.16
CA PHE A 54 -28.37 37.71 -20.17
C PHE A 54 -26.95 38.12 -19.75
N LEU A 55 -26.01 37.16 -19.74
CA LEU A 55 -24.60 37.51 -19.75
C LEU A 55 -24.30 38.26 -21.05
N SER A 56 -23.40 39.24 -21.00
CA SER A 56 -22.90 39.87 -22.22
C SER A 56 -22.15 38.82 -23.07
N LEU A 57 -22.21 38.94 -24.39
CA LEU A 57 -21.41 38.10 -25.31
C LEU A 57 -19.91 38.08 -24.92
N ALA A 58 -19.40 39.18 -24.38
CA ALA A 58 -18.02 39.26 -23.89
C ALA A 58 -17.77 38.41 -22.63
N GLU A 59 -18.76 38.32 -21.73
CA GLU A 59 -18.71 37.50 -20.52
C GLU A 59 -18.86 36.02 -20.85
N GLU A 60 -19.69 35.67 -21.84
CA GLU A 60 -19.82 34.30 -22.34
C GLU A 60 -18.53 33.79 -22.99
N ASN A 61 -17.86 34.63 -23.80
CA ASN A 61 -16.55 34.27 -24.36
C ASN A 61 -15.49 34.11 -23.26
N LEU A 62 -15.46 35.01 -22.28
CA LEU A 62 -14.53 34.89 -21.14
C LEU A 62 -14.77 33.59 -20.35
N LEU A 63 -16.04 33.21 -20.12
CA LEU A 63 -16.38 31.94 -19.47
C LEU A 63 -15.96 30.73 -20.32
N ALA A 64 -16.10 30.81 -21.63
CA ALA A 64 -15.68 29.74 -22.54
C ALA A 64 -14.16 29.56 -22.53
N ASP A 65 -13.39 30.65 -22.55
CA ASP A 65 -11.93 30.61 -22.49
C ASP A 65 -11.44 30.02 -21.15
N VAL A 66 -12.04 30.44 -20.03
CA VAL A 66 -11.70 29.89 -18.71
C VAL A 66 -12.03 28.40 -18.63
N ARG A 67 -13.17 27.96 -19.19
CA ARG A 67 -13.51 26.53 -19.23
C ARG A 67 -12.52 25.73 -20.06
N ALA A 68 -12.15 26.25 -21.23
CA ALA A 68 -11.19 25.60 -22.11
C ALA A 68 -9.81 25.46 -21.43
N GLU A 69 -9.35 26.50 -20.72
CA GLU A 69 -8.08 26.46 -19.97
C GLU A 69 -8.13 25.41 -18.83
N PHE A 70 -9.25 25.32 -18.11
CA PHE A 70 -9.41 24.31 -17.06
C PHE A 70 -9.46 22.88 -17.63
N GLU A 71 -10.17 22.66 -18.73
CA GLU A 71 -10.23 21.36 -19.41
C GLU A 71 -8.86 20.94 -19.94
N GLU A 72 -8.11 21.85 -20.56
CA GLU A 72 -6.74 21.57 -21.03
C GLU A 72 -5.82 21.20 -19.86
N LYS A 73 -5.91 21.95 -18.75
CA LYS A 73 -5.12 21.68 -17.55
C LYS A 73 -5.48 20.34 -16.91
N GLU A 74 -6.77 20.00 -16.82
CA GLU A 74 -7.24 18.71 -16.30
C GLU A 74 -6.72 17.55 -17.16
N GLN A 75 -6.80 17.67 -18.49
CA GLN A 75 -6.26 16.66 -19.41
C GLN A 75 -4.75 16.49 -19.25
N ALA A 76 -4.00 17.60 -19.12
CA ALA A 76 -2.55 17.55 -18.91
C ALA A 76 -2.19 16.89 -17.57
N GLU A 77 -2.94 17.17 -16.51
CA GLU A 77 -2.75 16.57 -15.20
C GLU A 77 -3.08 15.08 -15.19
N GLU A 78 -4.17 14.66 -15.83
CA GLU A 78 -4.55 13.26 -15.94
C GLU A 78 -3.51 12.46 -16.75
N LEU A 79 -2.99 13.04 -17.84
CA LEU A 79 -1.94 12.42 -18.64
C LEU A 79 -0.64 12.27 -17.85
N LYS A 80 -0.26 13.28 -17.05
CA LYS A 80 0.88 13.21 -16.13
C LYS A 80 0.69 12.13 -15.06
N LYS A 81 -0.51 12.06 -14.47
CA LYS A 81 -0.84 11.04 -13.46
C LYS A 81 -0.77 9.63 -14.05
N GLN A 82 -1.25 9.44 -15.27
CA GLN A 82 -1.17 8.16 -15.97
C GLN A 82 0.29 7.76 -16.25
N GLN A 83 1.14 8.71 -16.65
CA GLN A 83 2.57 8.46 -16.86
C GLN A 83 3.27 8.06 -15.55
N GLN A 84 3.03 8.80 -14.46
CA GLN A 84 3.59 8.48 -13.14
C GLN A 84 3.18 7.09 -12.67
N LEU A 85 1.90 6.73 -12.82
CA LEU A 85 1.42 5.40 -12.45
C LEU A 85 2.10 4.30 -13.27
N ARG A 86 2.31 4.51 -14.57
CA ARG A 86 3.00 3.56 -15.43
C ARG A 86 4.46 3.39 -15.01
N GLU A 87 5.16 4.48 -14.71
CA GLU A 87 6.54 4.44 -14.24
C GLU A 87 6.66 3.70 -12.91
N GLU A 88 5.76 3.98 -11.96
CA GLU A 88 5.74 3.30 -10.67
C GLU A 88 5.49 1.79 -10.83
N GLN A 89 4.57 1.39 -11.71
CA GLN A 89 4.32 -0.02 -12.02
C GLN A 89 5.56 -0.70 -12.61
N LEU A 90 6.23 -0.06 -13.58
CA LEU A 90 7.45 -0.58 -14.18
C LEU A 90 8.57 -0.74 -13.15
N GLN A 91 8.74 0.24 -12.25
CA GLN A 91 9.73 0.15 -11.17
C GLN A 91 9.43 -0.99 -10.21
N LYS A 92 8.17 -1.15 -9.78
CA LYS A 92 7.76 -2.27 -8.91
C LYS A 92 7.99 -3.62 -9.58
N GLU A 93 7.66 -3.75 -10.86
CA GLU A 93 7.89 -4.99 -11.61
C GLU A 93 9.39 -5.32 -11.70
N GLN A 94 10.24 -4.33 -11.97
CA GLN A 94 11.69 -4.52 -12.01
C GLN A 94 12.25 -4.96 -10.65
N GLN A 95 11.83 -4.31 -9.57
CA GLN A 95 12.25 -4.68 -8.20
C GLN A 95 11.85 -6.11 -7.86
N LEU A 96 10.60 -6.49 -8.15
CA LEU A 96 10.12 -7.85 -7.88
C LEU A 96 10.93 -8.89 -8.67
N ARG A 97 11.24 -8.59 -9.94
CA ARG A 97 12.05 -9.48 -10.78
C ARG A 97 13.48 -9.63 -10.25
N GLU A 98 14.10 -8.54 -9.83
CA GLU A 98 15.44 -8.57 -9.24
C GLU A 98 15.46 -9.38 -7.94
N GLU A 99 14.46 -9.19 -7.09
CA GLU A 99 14.31 -9.95 -5.84
C GLU A 99 14.16 -11.45 -6.10
N GLN A 100 13.31 -11.83 -7.06
CA GLN A 100 13.15 -13.24 -7.45
C GLN A 100 14.46 -13.86 -7.96
N ILE A 101 15.20 -13.15 -8.81
CA ILE A 101 16.50 -13.63 -9.32
C ILE A 101 17.49 -13.81 -8.16
N LYS A 102 17.54 -12.85 -7.25
CA LYS A 102 18.44 -12.90 -6.09
C LYS A 102 18.08 -14.06 -5.16
N GLU A 103 16.79 -14.29 -4.92
CA GLU A 103 16.33 -15.42 -4.13
C GLU A 103 16.65 -16.76 -4.79
N GLU A 104 16.42 -16.89 -6.10
CA GLU A 104 16.76 -18.10 -6.85
C GLU A 104 18.26 -18.40 -6.77
N GLN A 105 19.11 -17.38 -6.96
CA GLN A 105 20.55 -17.50 -6.83
C GLN A 105 20.95 -17.93 -5.42
N ARG A 106 20.36 -17.32 -4.38
CA ARG A 106 20.59 -17.69 -2.98
C ARG A 106 20.22 -19.16 -2.75
N ARG A 107 19.07 -19.59 -3.28
CA ARG A 107 18.59 -20.97 -3.15
C ARG A 107 19.52 -21.95 -3.86
N LYS A 108 19.99 -21.63 -5.07
CA LYS A 108 20.98 -22.43 -5.80
C LYS A 108 22.27 -22.58 -5.03
N ARG A 109 22.86 -21.48 -4.55
CA ARG A 109 24.09 -21.50 -3.74
C ARG A 109 23.93 -22.33 -2.46
N LYS A 110 22.80 -22.18 -1.77
CA LYS A 110 22.49 -23.01 -0.59
C LYS A 110 22.43 -24.50 -0.94
N ARG A 111 21.75 -24.85 -2.03
CA ARG A 111 21.66 -26.24 -2.50
C ARG A 111 23.01 -26.80 -2.89
N GLU A 112 23.84 -26.03 -3.60
CA GLU A 112 25.20 -26.43 -3.99
C GLU A 112 26.09 -26.68 -2.76
N ALA A 113 26.05 -25.77 -1.78
CA ALA A 113 26.80 -25.94 -0.52
C ALA A 113 26.32 -27.19 0.25
N LEU A 114 25.01 -27.39 0.37
CA LEU A 114 24.44 -28.60 0.99
C LEU A 114 24.83 -29.86 0.23
N THR A 115 24.89 -29.80 -1.10
CA THR A 115 25.30 -30.93 -1.93
C THR A 115 26.75 -31.28 -1.66
N GLN A 116 27.64 -30.29 -1.58
CA GLN A 116 29.05 -30.52 -1.23
C GLN A 116 29.19 -31.14 0.15
N GLU A 117 28.52 -30.57 1.16
CA GLU A 117 28.52 -31.09 2.53
C GLU A 117 27.96 -32.51 2.61
N ALA A 118 26.86 -32.80 1.91
CA ALA A 118 26.29 -34.12 1.81
C ALA A 118 27.26 -35.12 1.17
N THR A 119 27.95 -34.73 0.09
CA THR A 119 28.98 -35.60 -0.52
C THR A 119 30.15 -35.87 0.42
N GLU A 120 30.59 -34.88 1.19
CA GLU A 120 31.65 -35.05 2.18
C GLU A 120 31.20 -35.92 3.35
N TRP A 121 29.99 -35.70 3.84
CA TRP A 121 29.39 -36.50 4.91
C TRP A 121 29.27 -37.96 4.47
N LEU A 122 28.76 -38.23 3.27
CA LEU A 122 28.68 -39.59 2.70
C LEU A 122 30.05 -40.26 2.57
N LYS A 123 31.11 -39.51 2.25
CA LYS A 123 32.48 -40.05 2.20
C LYS A 123 33.03 -40.40 3.58
N LYS A 124 32.64 -39.63 4.60
CA LYS A 124 33.05 -39.84 6.00
C LYS A 124 32.16 -40.89 6.70
N LEU A 125 30.96 -41.12 6.17
CA LEU A 125 29.99 -42.07 6.71
C LEU A 125 30.56 -43.49 6.65
N ASN A 126 30.69 -44.12 7.82
CA ASN A 126 31.14 -45.49 7.91
C ASN A 126 29.94 -46.43 7.75
N SER A 127 29.95 -47.24 6.68
CA SER A 127 28.87 -48.19 6.38
C SER A 127 28.63 -49.27 7.44
N ARG A 128 29.58 -49.48 8.36
CA ARG A 128 29.46 -50.42 9.49
C ARG A 128 29.01 -49.77 10.80
N SER A 129 28.84 -48.44 10.81
CA SER A 129 28.29 -47.71 11.96
C SER A 129 26.77 -47.86 12.02
N GLU A 130 26.19 -47.71 13.21
CA GLU A 130 24.73 -47.68 13.39
C GLU A 130 24.07 -46.59 12.53
N GLU A 131 24.67 -45.40 12.45
CA GLU A 131 24.23 -44.32 11.57
C GLU A 131 24.35 -44.66 10.08
N GLY A 132 25.38 -45.41 9.70
CA GLY A 132 25.59 -45.85 8.32
C GLY A 132 24.52 -46.86 7.90
N LEU A 133 24.22 -47.83 8.76
CA LEU A 133 23.18 -48.84 8.51
C LEU A 133 21.79 -48.20 8.46
N TRP A 134 21.48 -47.30 9.39
CA TRP A 134 20.23 -46.55 9.38
C TRP A 134 20.10 -45.67 8.13
N PHE A 135 21.17 -44.97 7.73
CA PHE A 135 21.14 -44.11 6.55
C PHE A 135 20.96 -44.92 5.25
N GLU A 136 21.52 -46.12 5.14
CA GLU A 136 21.26 -47.02 4.01
C GLU A 136 19.77 -47.33 3.88
N GLU A 137 19.11 -47.68 4.99
CA GLU A 137 17.67 -47.95 5.01
C GLU A 137 16.85 -46.70 4.65
N PHE A 138 17.20 -45.56 5.24
CA PHE A 138 16.59 -44.27 4.95
C PHE A 138 16.69 -43.89 3.47
N SER A 139 17.85 -44.13 2.86
CA SER A 139 18.13 -43.73 1.48
C SER A 139 17.34 -44.50 0.42
N TYR A 140 16.78 -45.67 0.72
CA TYR A 140 15.96 -46.44 -0.23
C TYR A 140 14.69 -45.72 -0.67
N SER A 141 14.18 -44.80 0.16
CA SER A 141 12.99 -44.00 -0.17
C SER A 141 13.28 -42.86 -1.14
N TYR A 142 14.57 -42.55 -1.39
CA TYR A 142 15.01 -41.46 -2.24
C TYR A 142 15.55 -41.97 -3.58
N PRO A 143 15.49 -41.15 -4.65
CA PRO A 143 16.11 -41.49 -5.93
C PRO A 143 17.62 -41.69 -5.85
N SER A 144 18.29 -41.04 -4.89
CA SER A 144 19.72 -41.16 -4.67
C SER A 144 20.08 -41.00 -3.19
N LYS A 145 21.18 -41.64 -2.79
CA LYS A 145 21.79 -41.44 -1.46
C LYS A 145 22.19 -39.99 -1.22
N LEU A 146 22.53 -39.26 -2.28
CA LEU A 146 22.87 -37.85 -2.17
C LEU A 146 21.65 -37.01 -1.80
N ASP A 147 20.49 -37.27 -2.39
CA ASP A 147 19.25 -36.57 -2.05
C ASP A 147 18.82 -36.85 -0.61
N ALA A 148 18.91 -38.12 -0.18
CA ALA A 148 18.68 -38.50 1.21
C ALA A 148 19.63 -37.78 2.18
N ALA A 149 20.92 -37.69 1.85
CA ALA A 149 21.91 -37.00 2.68
C ALA A 149 21.65 -35.49 2.76
N ILE A 150 21.24 -34.86 1.66
CA ILE A 150 20.85 -33.44 1.65
C ILE A 150 19.66 -33.21 2.59
N ASP A 151 18.65 -34.09 2.54
CA ASP A 151 17.44 -33.95 3.36
C ASP A 151 17.75 -34.17 4.85
N TYR A 152 18.54 -35.19 5.17
CA TYR A 152 19.02 -35.46 6.52
C TYR A 152 19.83 -34.28 7.11
N LEU A 153 20.78 -33.73 6.35
CA LEU A 153 21.57 -32.56 6.80
C LEU A 153 20.71 -31.30 6.94
N THR A 154 19.67 -31.16 6.12
CA THR A 154 18.71 -30.05 6.24
C THR A 154 17.91 -30.19 7.53
N ALA A 155 17.33 -31.37 7.79
CA ALA A 155 16.59 -31.66 9.00
C ALA A 155 17.45 -31.49 10.27
N LEU A 156 18.71 -31.94 10.25
CA LEU A 156 19.64 -31.75 11.37
C LEU A 156 19.85 -30.26 11.70
N ARG A 157 20.00 -29.39 10.68
CA ARG A 157 20.14 -27.95 10.90
C ARG A 157 18.88 -27.30 11.44
N GLU A 158 17.71 -27.78 11.04
CA GLU A 158 16.42 -27.29 11.56
C GLU A 158 16.19 -27.71 13.01
N THR A 159 16.67 -28.89 13.42
CA THR A 159 16.55 -29.35 14.82
C THR A 159 17.55 -28.72 15.79
N HIS A 160 18.66 -28.18 15.27
CA HIS A 160 19.74 -27.60 16.08
C HIS A 160 19.81 -26.05 16.01
N GLY A 161 18.92 -25.40 15.26
CA GLY A 161 18.79 -23.94 15.16
C GLY A 161 17.74 -23.37 16.10
#